data_AF-A0A7S0U0K1-F1
#
_entry.id   AF-A0A7S0U0K1-F1
#
_cell.length_a   1.000
_cell.length_b   1.000
_cell.length_c   1.000
_cell.angle_alpha   90.00
_cell.angle_beta   90.00
_cell.angle_gamma   90.00
#
_symmetry.space_group_name_H-M   'P 1'
#
loop_
_entity.id
_entity.type
_entity.pdbx_description
1 polymer ?
#
loop_
_entity_poly.entity_id
_entity_poly.type
_entity_poly.pdbx_seq_one_letter_code
_entity_poly.pdbx_strand_id
1 'polypeptide(L)'
;AAKMPPAAPAAPVEKFRKDYAPLGHVAENVNLTFKIADESTQVLSKVDFVRNTAGKEGPLKLDAEDLKLNSISIDGKALSEGTDYEWEGSDVIVIKEGLLKDKFTVETDCTIKPQDNTQLSGLYKSGMYCTQCEAEGFRRITPFQDRPDVMASYMVRVEAPKDSCPVLLSNGNMVTSGDLEGGRHFAEWKDPFPKPSYLFALVAGDLGSIHSTFKTKSGKEVALGIYSEHKNVDQLDWAMESLKQSMVWDEQRFGLEYDLDVFNIVAVGDFNMGAMENKGLNIFNTACVLAA
;
A
#
# COMPACT_ATOMS: atom_id res chain seq x y z
N ALA A 1 -5.01 35.04 13.60
CA ALA A 1 -5.53 34.21 14.69
C ALA A 1 -4.69 32.93 14.74
N ALA A 2 -4.08 32.60 15.88
CA ALA A 2 -3.35 31.35 16.02
C ALA A 2 -4.36 30.19 15.88
N LYS A 3 -4.15 29.29 14.92
CA LYS A 3 -4.90 28.03 14.83
C LYS A 3 -4.72 27.30 16.16
N MET A 4 -5.81 26.93 16.81
CA MET A 4 -5.74 26.01 17.94
C MET A 4 -4.98 24.76 17.52
N PRO A 5 -4.16 24.15 18.40
CA PRO A 5 -3.56 22.86 18.11
C PRO A 5 -4.67 21.87 17.76
N PRO A 6 -4.43 20.95 16.80
CA PRO A 6 -5.40 19.91 16.47
C PRO A 6 -5.80 19.17 17.75
N ALA A 7 -7.08 18.84 17.87
CA ALA A 7 -7.57 18.04 18.99
C ALA A 7 -6.77 16.73 19.05
N ALA A 8 -6.39 16.31 20.26
CA ALA A 8 -5.74 15.02 20.45
C ALA A 8 -6.67 13.90 19.94
N PRO A 9 -6.12 12.80 19.38
CA PRO A 9 -6.92 11.65 18.99
C PRO A 9 -7.79 11.21 20.16
N ALA A 10 -9.03 10.82 19.86
CA ALA A 10 -9.86 10.17 20.85
C ALA A 10 -9.15 8.90 21.34
N ALA A 11 -9.17 8.63 22.63
CA ALA A 11 -8.58 7.41 23.15
C ALA A 11 -9.24 6.20 22.47
N PRO A 12 -8.46 5.20 21.99
CA PRO A 12 -9.03 4.05 21.33
C PRO A 12 -9.98 3.32 22.29
N VAL A 13 -11.14 2.92 21.77
CA VAL A 13 -12.15 2.14 22.50
C VAL A 13 -11.96 0.66 22.21
N GLU A 14 -12.31 -0.19 23.18
CA GLU A 14 -12.25 -1.64 23.01
C GLU A 14 -13.19 -2.08 21.86
N LYS A 15 -12.65 -2.81 20.88
CA LYS A 15 -13.42 -3.38 19.76
C LYS A 15 -13.83 -4.82 20.07
N PHE A 16 -15.13 -5.14 20.06
CA PHE A 16 -15.62 -6.50 20.30
C PHE A 16 -15.95 -7.23 19.00
N ARG A 17 -15.55 -8.50 18.91
CA ARG A 17 -15.84 -9.38 17.77
C ARG A 17 -17.34 -9.45 17.39
N LYS A 18 -18.24 -9.39 18.38
CA LYS A 18 -19.69 -9.47 18.19
C LYS A 18 -20.30 -8.23 17.54
N ASP A 19 -19.58 -7.11 17.54
CA ASP A 19 -20.05 -5.82 17.01
C ASP A 19 -19.69 -5.65 15.53
N TYR A 20 -19.17 -6.70 14.89
CA TYR A 20 -18.95 -6.72 13.45
C TYR A 20 -20.23 -6.34 12.69
N ALA A 21 -20.07 -5.38 11.77
CA ALA A 21 -21.10 -5.02 10.81
C ALA A 21 -20.48 -4.79 9.42
N PRO A 22 -21.16 -5.22 8.34
CA PRO A 22 -20.79 -4.84 6.97
C PRO A 22 -20.95 -3.34 6.74
N LEU A 23 -20.09 -2.77 5.91
CA LEU A 23 -20.12 -1.35 5.53
C LEU A 23 -21.24 -1.07 4.52
N GLY A 24 -21.83 0.12 4.56
CA GLY A 24 -22.86 0.54 3.61
C GLY A 24 -22.34 0.77 2.18
N HIS A 25 -21.08 1.16 2.05
CA HIS A 25 -20.37 1.25 0.78
C HIS A 25 -19.02 0.60 0.93
N VAL A 26 -18.49 0.05 -0.16
CA VAL A 26 -17.19 -0.60 -0.18
C VAL A 26 -16.37 -0.07 -1.36
N ALA A 27 -15.07 0.09 -1.15
CA ALA A 27 -14.13 0.38 -2.22
C ALA A 27 -14.06 -0.80 -3.22
N GLU A 28 -14.09 -0.51 -4.51
CA GLU A 28 -14.03 -1.49 -5.60
C GLU A 28 -12.72 -1.35 -6.39
N ASN A 29 -12.36 -0.11 -6.77
CA ASN A 29 -11.16 0.20 -7.53
C ASN A 29 -10.37 1.33 -6.86
N VAL A 30 -9.06 1.15 -6.73
CA VAL A 30 -8.16 2.08 -6.06
C VAL A 30 -7.05 2.47 -7.04
N ASN A 31 -6.96 3.76 -7.36
CA ASN A 31 -5.91 4.33 -8.19
C ASN A 31 -5.05 5.26 -7.32
N LEU A 32 -3.77 4.92 -7.17
CA LEU A 32 -2.83 5.68 -6.34
C LEU A 32 -1.72 6.25 -7.20
N THR A 33 -1.31 7.48 -6.91
CA THR A 33 -0.07 8.06 -7.42
C THR A 33 0.75 8.58 -6.26
N PHE A 34 1.95 8.01 -6.10
CA PHE A 34 2.95 8.45 -5.14
C PHE A 34 3.97 9.32 -5.84
N LYS A 35 4.11 10.57 -5.39
CA LYS A 35 5.19 11.45 -5.83
C LYS A 35 6.18 11.60 -4.70
N ILE A 36 7.19 10.75 -4.71
CA ILE A 36 8.23 10.72 -3.69
C ILE A 36 9.21 11.87 -3.94
N ALA A 37 9.50 12.61 -2.89
CA ALA A 37 10.55 13.62 -2.81
C ALA A 37 11.23 13.54 -1.44
N ASP A 38 12.37 14.21 -1.28
CA ASP A 38 13.22 14.03 -0.09
C ASP A 38 12.56 14.46 1.22
N GLU A 39 11.76 15.52 1.20
CA GLU A 39 11.14 16.12 2.40
C GLU A 39 9.69 15.68 2.64
N SER A 40 9.04 15.12 1.64
CA SER A 40 7.66 14.65 1.74
C SER A 40 7.27 13.82 0.53
N THR A 41 6.22 13.04 0.69
CA THR A 41 5.58 12.33 -0.43
C THR A 41 4.16 12.85 -0.59
N GLN A 42 3.80 13.25 -1.82
CA GLN A 42 2.42 13.53 -2.17
C GLN A 42 1.76 12.22 -2.59
N VAL A 43 0.57 11.95 -2.04
CA VAL A 43 -0.24 10.78 -2.37
C VAL A 43 -1.55 11.27 -2.95
N LEU A 44 -1.77 10.98 -4.23
CA LEU A 44 -3.06 11.19 -4.89
C LEU A 44 -3.79 9.86 -4.89
N SER A 45 -4.99 9.84 -4.34
CA SER A 45 -5.82 8.64 -4.27
C SER A 45 -7.16 8.91 -4.94
N LYS A 46 -7.60 7.98 -5.78
CA LYS A 46 -8.90 7.97 -6.44
C LYS A 46 -9.54 6.61 -6.23
N VAL A 47 -10.62 6.57 -5.47
CA VAL A 47 -11.28 5.34 -5.04
C VAL A 47 -12.73 5.33 -5.50
N ASP A 48 -13.08 4.31 -6.27
CA ASP A 48 -14.46 4.05 -6.67
C ASP A 48 -15.16 3.25 -5.59
N PHE A 49 -16.28 3.76 -5.10
CA PHE A 49 -17.13 3.12 -4.10
C PHE A 49 -18.42 2.63 -4.72
N VAL A 50 -18.90 1.49 -4.24
CA VAL A 50 -20.18 0.89 -4.61
C VAL A 50 -21.02 0.58 -3.39
N ARG A 51 -22.35 0.70 -3.51
CA ARG A 51 -23.30 0.32 -2.46
C ARG A 51 -23.14 -1.17 -2.14
N ASN A 52 -22.98 -1.48 -0.85
CA ASN A 52 -22.98 -2.83 -0.32
C ASN A 52 -24.29 -3.11 0.42
N THR A 53 -25.22 -3.82 -0.22
CA THR A 53 -26.56 -4.10 0.32
C THR A 53 -26.57 -4.93 1.60
N ALA A 54 -25.45 -5.58 1.96
CA ALA A 54 -25.31 -6.26 3.25
C ALA A 54 -25.11 -5.28 4.42
N GLY A 55 -24.67 -4.04 4.15
CA GLY A 55 -24.48 -2.99 5.15
C GLY A 55 -25.64 -2.00 5.20
N LYS A 56 -25.83 -1.40 6.38
CA LYS A 56 -26.80 -0.32 6.58
C LYS A 56 -26.35 0.93 5.84
N GLU A 57 -27.32 1.73 5.40
CA GLU A 57 -27.04 3.08 4.91
C GLU A 57 -26.52 3.96 6.06
N GLY A 58 -25.70 4.94 5.70
CA GLY A 58 -25.06 5.83 6.64
C GLY A 58 -23.93 6.63 5.97
N PRO A 59 -23.20 7.43 6.75
CA PRO A 59 -22.05 8.18 6.25
C PRO A 59 -20.91 7.25 5.82
N LEU A 60 -20.06 7.74 4.92
CA LEU A 60 -18.83 7.05 4.57
C LEU A 60 -17.76 7.47 5.57
N LYS A 61 -17.23 6.49 6.32
CA LYS A 61 -16.11 6.69 7.24
C LYS A 61 -14.82 6.21 6.59
N LEU A 62 -13.80 7.05 6.61
CA LEU A 62 -12.46 6.77 6.08
C LEU A 62 -11.43 7.00 7.19
N ASP A 63 -10.69 5.96 7.55
CA ASP A 63 -9.57 6.03 8.49
C ASP A 63 -8.42 6.80 7.84
N ALA A 64 -7.82 7.75 8.56
CA ALA A 64 -6.76 8.63 8.09
C ALA A 64 -5.90 9.13 9.25
N GLU A 65 -4.63 8.70 9.33
CA GLU A 65 -3.76 8.95 10.50
C GLU A 65 -2.43 9.59 10.08
N ASP A 66 -1.90 10.54 10.88
CA ASP A 66 -0.57 11.16 10.68
C ASP A 66 -0.27 11.65 9.24
N LEU A 67 -1.31 12.08 8.54
CA LEU A 67 -1.23 12.64 7.19
C LEU A 67 -1.79 14.05 7.16
N LYS A 68 -1.32 14.85 6.19
CA LYS A 68 -1.92 16.14 5.89
C LYS A 68 -2.87 15.99 4.71
N LEU A 69 -4.17 16.11 4.95
CA LEU A 69 -5.18 16.21 3.89
C LEU A 69 -5.09 17.59 3.23
N ASN A 70 -4.76 17.66 1.94
CA ASN A 70 -4.73 18.89 1.16
C ASN A 70 -6.08 19.17 0.49
N SER A 71 -6.73 18.13 -0.05
CA SER A 71 -8.06 18.24 -0.65
C SER A 71 -8.80 16.90 -0.63
N ILE A 72 -10.12 16.97 -0.69
CA ILE A 72 -11.02 15.83 -0.85
C ILE A 72 -12.21 16.25 -1.75
N SER A 73 -12.61 15.36 -2.66
CA SER A 73 -13.76 15.56 -3.55
C SER A 73 -14.59 14.28 -3.68
N ILE A 74 -15.86 14.44 -4.09
CA ILE A 74 -16.73 13.35 -4.52
C ILE A 74 -17.23 13.64 -5.94
N ASP A 75 -17.07 12.71 -6.88
CA ASP A 75 -17.43 12.88 -8.29
C ASP A 75 -16.90 14.21 -8.90
N GLY A 76 -15.67 14.59 -8.55
CA GLY A 76 -15.04 15.85 -8.97
C GLY A 76 -15.54 17.12 -8.25
N LYS A 77 -16.54 17.04 -7.37
CA LYS A 77 -17.01 18.15 -6.53
C LYS A 77 -16.19 18.21 -5.24
N ALA A 78 -15.44 19.29 -5.04
CA ALA A 78 -14.69 19.53 -3.81
C ALA A 78 -15.63 19.56 -2.58
N LEU A 79 -15.20 18.92 -1.48
CA LEU A 79 -15.94 18.87 -0.23
C LEU A 79 -15.37 19.90 0.78
N SER A 80 -16.26 20.51 1.56
CA SER A 80 -15.90 21.45 2.62
C SER A 80 -16.07 20.83 4.01
N GLU A 81 -15.06 20.98 4.87
CA GLU A 81 -15.12 20.57 6.27
C GLU A 81 -16.25 21.30 7.03
N GLY A 82 -16.96 20.59 7.91
CA GLY A 82 -18.14 21.05 8.64
C GLY A 82 -19.45 21.04 7.82
N THR A 83 -19.36 21.11 6.49
CA THR A 83 -20.54 21.12 5.61
C THR A 83 -20.77 19.78 4.93
N ASP A 84 -19.75 19.23 4.28
CA ASP A 84 -19.84 18.00 3.50
C ASP A 84 -19.21 16.81 4.22
N TYR A 85 -18.16 17.05 5.01
CA TYR A 85 -17.52 16.05 5.86
C TYR A 85 -17.08 16.67 7.20
N GLU A 86 -16.77 15.83 8.17
CA GLU A 86 -16.19 16.22 9.45
C GLU A 86 -15.14 15.20 9.90
N TRP A 87 -14.29 15.59 10.84
CA TRP A 87 -13.39 14.66 11.53
C TRP A 87 -14.09 14.12 12.77
N GLU A 88 -14.17 12.79 12.89
CA GLU A 88 -14.47 12.11 14.15
C GLU A 88 -13.12 11.83 14.83
N GLY A 89 -12.86 12.53 15.93
CA GLY A 89 -11.52 12.52 16.53
C GLY A 89 -10.50 13.24 15.65
N SER A 90 -9.33 12.62 15.46
CA SER A 90 -8.27 13.14 14.59
C SER A 90 -7.86 12.14 13.51
N ASP A 91 -8.58 11.03 13.40
CA ASP A 91 -8.17 9.82 12.68
C ASP A 91 -9.26 9.24 11.77
N VAL A 92 -10.48 9.79 11.78
CA VAL A 92 -11.57 9.34 10.90
C VAL A 92 -12.23 10.53 10.21
N ILE A 93 -12.28 10.48 8.88
CA ILE A 93 -13.06 11.40 8.03
C ILE A 93 -14.46 10.81 7.83
N VAL A 94 -15.49 11.57 8.17
CA VAL A 94 -16.89 11.19 8.05
C VAL A 94 -17.56 12.05 6.96
N ILE A 95 -17.78 11.46 5.78
CA ILE A 95 -18.50 12.11 4.67
C ILE A 95 -20.01 11.86 4.84
N LYS A 96 -20.80 12.92 4.77
CA LYS A 96 -22.24 12.87 5.04
C LYS A 96 -22.99 11.99 4.04
N GLU A 97 -23.91 11.17 4.55
CA GLU A 97 -24.69 10.20 3.78
C GLU A 97 -25.46 10.81 2.59
N GLY A 98 -25.95 12.05 2.74
CA GLY A 98 -26.71 12.75 1.70
C GLY A 98 -25.91 13.09 0.44
N LEU A 99 -24.58 12.91 0.46
CA LEU A 99 -23.71 13.08 -0.70
C LEU A 99 -23.46 11.76 -1.44
N LEU A 100 -23.80 10.62 -0.83
CA LEU A 100 -23.43 9.29 -1.31
C LEU A 100 -24.50 8.75 -2.26
N LYS A 101 -24.07 8.37 -3.47
CA LYS A 101 -24.89 7.64 -4.45
C LYS A 101 -24.66 6.14 -4.31
N ASP A 102 -25.33 5.34 -5.15
CA ASP A 102 -25.03 3.90 -5.27
C ASP A 102 -23.61 3.64 -5.78
N LYS A 103 -23.11 4.53 -6.64
CA LYS A 103 -21.73 4.55 -7.14
C LYS A 103 -21.22 5.99 -7.15
N PHE A 104 -20.03 6.19 -6.63
CA PHE A 104 -19.36 7.48 -6.63
C PHE A 104 -17.85 7.27 -6.51
N THR A 105 -17.09 8.31 -6.85
CA THR A 105 -15.64 8.30 -6.70
C THR A 105 -15.22 9.34 -5.66
N VAL A 106 -14.39 8.94 -4.71
CA VAL A 106 -13.71 9.86 -3.79
C VAL A 106 -12.28 10.07 -4.28
N GLU A 107 -11.87 11.34 -4.39
CA GLU A 107 -10.49 11.68 -4.70
C GLU A 107 -9.89 12.46 -3.52
N THR A 108 -8.66 12.12 -3.13
CA THR A 108 -7.91 12.83 -2.09
C THR A 108 -6.49 13.18 -2.55
N ASP A 109 -6.00 14.31 -2.08
CA ASP A 109 -4.61 14.73 -2.17
C ASP A 109 -4.07 14.83 -0.74
N CYS A 110 -3.09 13.99 -0.41
CA CYS A 110 -2.46 13.95 0.90
C CYS A 110 -0.95 14.21 0.81
N THR A 111 -0.39 14.73 1.89
CA THR A 111 1.07 14.82 2.08
C THR A 111 1.47 14.04 3.33
N ILE A 112 2.45 13.16 3.18
CA ILE A 112 3.06 12.37 4.26
C ILE A 112 4.57 12.60 4.31
N LYS A 113 5.20 12.24 5.43
CA LYS A 113 6.64 12.41 5.66
C LYS A 113 7.31 11.09 6.04
N PRO A 114 7.66 10.24 5.06
CA PRO A 114 8.23 8.93 5.33
C PRO A 114 9.53 8.97 6.15
N GLN A 115 10.33 10.02 5.99
CA GLN A 115 11.59 10.22 6.71
C GLN A 115 11.41 10.52 8.21
N ASP A 116 10.25 11.03 8.60
CA ASP A 116 9.92 11.33 10.00
C ASP A 116 9.17 10.14 10.67
N ASN A 117 8.81 9.12 9.89
CA ASN A 117 7.96 8.02 10.33
C ASN A 117 8.75 6.92 11.06
N THR A 118 9.08 7.19 12.32
CA THR A 118 9.80 6.25 13.21
C THR A 118 8.94 5.08 13.70
N GLN A 119 7.64 5.07 13.42
CA GLN A 119 6.75 3.96 13.79
C GLN A 119 6.90 2.74 12.87
N LEU A 120 7.51 2.92 11.68
CA LEU A 120 7.64 1.89 10.64
C LEU A 120 6.28 1.26 10.26
N SER A 121 5.25 2.10 10.16
CA SER A 121 3.87 1.75 9.79
C SER A 121 3.32 2.78 8.80
N GLY A 122 2.67 2.32 7.73
CA GLY A 122 2.43 3.11 6.51
C GLY A 122 3.69 3.18 5.64
N LEU A 123 3.87 4.27 4.90
CA LEU A 123 5.12 4.53 4.14
C LEU A 123 6.15 5.18 5.06
N TYR A 124 7.35 4.62 5.10
CA TYR A 124 8.48 5.14 5.87
C TYR A 124 9.79 5.02 5.08
N LYS A 125 10.86 5.65 5.59
CA LYS A 125 12.19 5.61 4.97
C LYS A 125 13.22 5.05 5.95
N SER A 126 13.84 3.93 5.59
CA SER A 126 15.02 3.35 6.24
C SER A 126 15.97 2.80 5.17
N GLY A 127 16.99 3.58 4.81
CA GLY A 127 17.86 3.34 3.64
C GLY A 127 17.13 3.56 2.31
N MET A 128 15.96 2.96 2.16
CA MET A 128 15.01 3.04 1.05
C MET A 128 13.62 3.44 1.57
N TYR A 129 12.71 3.81 0.67
CA TYR A 129 11.29 3.92 1.00
C TYR A 129 10.66 2.53 0.95
N CYS A 130 9.94 2.17 1.99
CA CYS A 130 9.18 0.92 2.05
C CYS A 130 7.93 1.08 2.92
N THR A 131 7.00 0.13 2.79
CA THR A 131 5.71 0.17 3.47
C THR A 131 5.52 -1.01 4.41
N GLN A 132 4.82 -0.78 5.50
CA GLN A 132 4.21 -1.83 6.32
C GLN A 132 2.77 -1.43 6.62
N CYS A 133 1.80 -2.17 6.08
CA CYS A 133 0.39 -1.81 6.18
C CYS A 133 -0.40 -2.70 7.16
N GLU A 134 0.10 -3.88 7.51
CA GLU A 134 -0.59 -4.72 8.50
C GLU A 134 -0.36 -4.21 9.93
N ALA A 135 -1.38 -4.10 10.78
CA ALA A 135 -2.80 -4.43 10.50
C ALA A 135 -3.63 -3.26 9.95
N GLU A 136 -3.28 -2.04 10.34
CA GLU A 136 -4.07 -0.81 10.12
C GLU A 136 -3.13 0.35 9.74
N GLY A 137 -2.07 0.06 8.97
CA GLY A 137 -1.04 1.03 8.58
C GLY A 137 -1.34 1.77 7.28
N PHE A 138 -2.27 1.28 6.45
CA PHE A 138 -2.58 1.92 5.16
C PHE A 138 -3.27 3.27 5.35
N ARG A 139 -4.05 3.46 6.42
CA ARG A 139 -4.62 4.76 6.82
C ARG A 139 -3.57 5.85 7.08
N ARG A 140 -2.30 5.48 7.27
CA ARG A 140 -1.17 6.43 7.40
C ARG A 140 -0.62 6.91 6.05
N ILE A 141 -1.19 6.43 4.95
CA ILE A 141 -0.80 6.78 3.58
C ILE A 141 -1.87 7.67 2.92
N THR A 142 -3.13 7.28 3.00
CA THR A 142 -4.28 8.00 2.42
C THR A 142 -5.57 7.60 3.15
N PRO A 143 -6.60 8.47 3.22
CA PRO A 143 -7.89 8.10 3.78
C PRO A 143 -8.50 6.86 3.11
N PHE A 144 -8.87 5.85 3.90
CA PHE A 144 -9.38 4.57 3.36
C PHE A 144 -10.31 3.84 4.33
N GLN A 145 -11.09 2.86 3.85
CA GLN A 145 -11.78 1.91 4.72
C GLN A 145 -10.80 0.81 5.14
N ASP A 146 -9.95 1.09 6.13
CA ASP A 146 -8.76 0.29 6.42
C ASP A 146 -9.09 -0.93 7.29
N ARG A 147 -9.78 -1.88 6.68
CA ARG A 147 -10.26 -3.14 7.26
C ARG A 147 -10.24 -4.29 6.25
N PRO A 148 -9.97 -5.53 6.67
CA PRO A 148 -9.60 -6.61 5.76
C PRO A 148 -10.75 -7.21 4.93
N ASP A 149 -12.02 -6.93 5.28
CA ASP A 149 -13.18 -7.35 4.48
C ASP A 149 -13.54 -6.37 3.35
N VAL A 150 -12.78 -5.28 3.19
CA VAL A 150 -12.83 -4.41 2.01
C VAL A 150 -11.74 -4.85 1.05
N MET A 151 -12.12 -5.55 -0.01
CA MET A 151 -11.22 -6.00 -1.08
C MET A 151 -11.40 -5.12 -2.32
N ALA A 152 -10.32 -4.53 -2.81
CA ALA A 152 -10.35 -3.67 -3.99
C ALA A 152 -9.23 -4.02 -4.98
N SER A 153 -9.44 -3.69 -6.25
CA SER A 153 -8.39 -3.76 -7.28
C SER A 153 -7.49 -2.53 -7.19
N TYR A 154 -6.18 -2.67 -7.44
CA TYR A 154 -5.21 -1.58 -7.29
C TYR A 154 -4.46 -1.29 -8.58
N MET A 155 -4.40 0.00 -8.95
CA MET A 155 -3.46 0.56 -9.91
C MET A 155 -2.60 1.60 -9.21
N VAL A 156 -1.29 1.44 -9.27
CA VAL A 156 -0.33 2.21 -8.48
C VAL A 156 0.73 2.80 -9.39
N ARG A 157 0.85 4.12 -9.39
CA ARG A 157 1.92 4.86 -10.04
C ARG A 157 2.88 5.36 -8.99
N VAL A 158 4.17 5.07 -9.16
CA VAL A 158 5.24 5.58 -8.30
C VAL A 158 6.12 6.50 -9.12
N GLU A 159 6.37 7.70 -8.63
CA GLU A 159 7.27 8.68 -9.23
C GLU A 159 8.33 9.10 -8.21
N ALA A 160 9.60 9.06 -8.61
CA ALA A 160 10.71 9.41 -7.73
C ALA A 160 11.90 10.01 -8.51
N PRO A 161 12.88 10.65 -7.84
CA PRO A 161 14.16 10.99 -8.46
C PRO A 161 14.92 9.72 -8.87
N LYS A 162 15.37 9.66 -10.12
CA LYS A 162 15.99 8.45 -10.69
C LYS A 162 17.33 8.11 -10.03
N ASP A 163 18.07 9.12 -9.59
CA ASP A 163 19.39 8.94 -8.98
C ASP A 163 19.31 8.32 -7.58
N SER A 164 18.28 8.65 -6.78
CA SER A 164 18.12 8.13 -5.42
C SER A 164 17.16 6.94 -5.32
N CYS A 165 16.29 6.76 -6.30
CA CYS A 165 15.28 5.71 -6.33
C CYS A 165 15.21 5.02 -7.72
N PRO A 166 16.32 4.48 -8.27
CA PRO A 166 16.30 3.85 -9.59
C PRO A 166 15.39 2.61 -9.68
N VAL A 167 15.06 1.98 -8.55
CA VAL A 167 14.14 0.84 -8.46
C VAL A 167 12.82 1.29 -7.84
N LEU A 168 11.70 1.06 -8.55
CA LEU A 168 10.33 1.36 -8.10
C LEU A 168 9.45 0.11 -8.21
N LEU A 169 9.00 -0.41 -7.08
CA LEU A 169 8.21 -1.63 -6.98
C LEU A 169 6.87 -1.39 -6.28
N SER A 170 5.83 -2.09 -6.72
CA SER A 170 4.53 -2.18 -6.05
C SER A 170 3.92 -3.57 -6.35
N ASN A 171 2.79 -3.91 -5.74
CA ASN A 171 2.07 -5.16 -6.02
C ASN A 171 1.70 -5.33 -7.50
N GLY A 172 1.55 -6.59 -7.93
CA GLY A 172 1.03 -6.95 -9.25
C GLY A 172 2.09 -6.90 -10.36
N ASN A 173 1.65 -6.55 -11.56
CA ASN A 173 2.51 -6.52 -12.75
C ASN A 173 2.81 -5.08 -13.16
N MET A 174 4.07 -4.78 -13.50
CA MET A 174 4.45 -3.50 -14.07
C MET A 174 3.83 -3.34 -15.47
N VAL A 175 3.00 -2.32 -15.67
CA VAL A 175 2.29 -2.08 -16.93
C VAL A 175 3.01 -1.07 -17.82
N THR A 176 3.68 -0.09 -17.23
CA THR A 176 4.48 0.89 -17.97
C THR A 176 5.49 1.57 -17.04
N SER A 177 6.56 2.13 -17.63
CA SER A 177 7.57 2.90 -16.93
C SER A 177 8.18 3.91 -17.89
N GLY A 178 8.71 5.01 -17.38
CA GLY A 178 9.37 6.01 -18.23
C GLY A 178 10.03 7.12 -17.46
N ASP A 179 10.79 7.95 -18.18
CA ASP A 179 11.41 9.14 -17.64
C ASP A 179 10.40 10.30 -17.52
N LEU A 180 10.64 11.18 -16.55
CA LEU A 180 9.93 12.42 -16.33
C LEU A 180 10.93 13.58 -16.37
N GLU A 181 10.41 14.81 -16.50
CA GLU A 181 11.24 16.00 -16.40
C GLU A 181 11.96 16.10 -15.04
N GLY A 182 13.08 16.82 -15.01
CA GLY A 182 13.81 17.10 -13.77
C GLY A 182 14.52 15.89 -13.15
N GLY A 183 14.96 14.91 -13.96
CA GLY A 183 15.72 13.75 -13.47
C GLY A 183 14.84 12.75 -12.68
N ARG A 184 13.53 12.81 -12.86
CA ARG A 184 12.58 11.88 -12.25
C ARG A 184 12.21 10.78 -13.23
N HIS A 185 11.60 9.73 -12.73
CA HIS A 185 11.02 8.67 -13.55
C HIS A 185 9.78 8.10 -12.85
N PHE A 186 9.09 7.18 -13.53
CA PHE A 186 7.94 6.50 -12.96
C PHE A 186 7.88 5.02 -13.33
N ALA A 187 7.15 4.26 -12.52
CA ALA A 187 6.66 2.93 -12.83
C ALA A 187 5.18 2.82 -12.43
N GLU A 188 4.36 2.23 -13.29
CA GLU A 188 2.96 1.92 -13.04
C GLU A 188 2.78 0.42 -12.89
N TRP A 189 2.03 0.03 -11.86
CA TRP A 189 1.78 -1.34 -11.46
C TRP A 189 0.28 -1.58 -11.39
N LYS A 190 -0.16 -2.74 -11.87
CA LYS A 190 -1.56 -3.17 -11.80
C LYS A 190 -1.62 -4.53 -11.15
N ASP A 191 -2.37 -4.61 -10.05
CA ASP A 191 -2.73 -5.88 -9.44
C ASP A 191 -4.09 -6.34 -9.97
N PRO A 192 -4.17 -7.46 -10.71
CA PRO A 192 -5.42 -7.96 -11.25
C PRO A 192 -6.33 -8.61 -10.18
N PHE A 193 -5.81 -8.87 -8.97
CA PHE A 193 -6.56 -9.53 -7.91
C PHE A 193 -7.03 -8.52 -6.85
N PRO A 194 -8.34 -8.49 -6.52
CA PRO A 194 -8.82 -7.71 -5.40
C PRO A 194 -8.13 -8.15 -4.10
N LYS A 195 -7.67 -7.18 -3.31
CA LYS A 195 -7.01 -7.42 -2.03
C LYS A 195 -7.39 -6.36 -1.00
N PRO A 196 -7.31 -6.67 0.30
CA PRO A 196 -7.40 -5.67 1.35
C PRO A 196 -6.17 -4.76 1.40
N SER A 197 -6.36 -3.57 1.99
CA SER A 197 -5.35 -2.52 2.11
C SER A 197 -4.09 -2.97 2.84
N TYR A 198 -4.18 -3.89 3.80
CA TYR A 198 -3.01 -4.37 4.55
C TYR A 198 -1.99 -5.12 3.68
N LEU A 199 -2.40 -5.66 2.52
CA LEU A 199 -1.53 -6.33 1.56
C LEU A 199 -0.91 -5.38 0.51
N PHE A 200 -1.18 -4.07 0.63
CA PHE A 200 -0.53 -3.06 -0.20
C PHE A 200 0.96 -2.95 0.16
N ALA A 201 1.82 -2.94 -0.87
CA ALA A 201 3.23 -2.63 -0.72
C ALA A 201 3.74 -1.68 -1.78
N LEU A 202 4.67 -0.82 -1.36
CA LEU A 202 5.49 0.04 -2.22
C LEU A 202 6.93 0.00 -1.72
N VAL A 203 7.88 -0.14 -2.64
CA VAL A 203 9.31 0.03 -2.38
C VAL A 203 9.93 0.96 -3.42
N ALA A 204 10.74 1.91 -2.97
CA ALA A 204 11.51 2.79 -3.85
C ALA A 204 12.90 3.08 -3.27
N GLY A 205 13.96 2.91 -4.06
CA GLY A 205 15.32 3.15 -3.60
C GLY A 205 16.40 2.69 -4.59
N ASP A 206 17.66 2.90 -4.20
CA ASP A 206 18.83 2.34 -4.89
C ASP A 206 19.15 0.96 -4.32
N LEU A 207 18.78 -0.08 -5.05
CA LEU A 207 18.80 -1.47 -4.61
C LEU A 207 19.62 -2.32 -5.57
N GLY A 208 20.41 -3.22 -5.01
CA GLY A 208 20.97 -4.34 -5.73
C GLY A 208 19.99 -5.52 -5.74
N SER A 209 20.11 -6.40 -6.73
CA SER A 209 19.20 -7.54 -6.86
C SER A 209 19.84 -8.77 -7.49
N ILE A 210 19.25 -9.93 -7.20
CA ILE A 210 19.42 -11.16 -7.98
C ILE A 210 18.09 -11.56 -8.62
N HIS A 211 18.15 -12.24 -9.76
CA HIS A 211 16.98 -12.63 -10.54
C HIS A 211 17.02 -14.10 -10.92
N SER A 212 15.84 -14.70 -11.03
CA SER A 212 15.69 -16.04 -11.57
C SER A 212 14.30 -16.23 -12.18
N THR A 213 13.99 -17.45 -12.61
CA THR A 213 12.66 -17.83 -13.06
C THR A 213 12.20 -19.09 -12.36
N PHE A 214 10.89 -19.26 -12.28
CA PHE A 214 10.23 -20.49 -11.85
C PHE A 214 9.16 -20.86 -12.88
N LYS A 215 9.09 -22.14 -13.25
CA LYS A 215 8.04 -22.64 -14.13
C LYS A 215 7.05 -23.46 -13.32
N THR A 216 5.82 -22.97 -13.25
CA THR A 216 4.71 -23.66 -12.58
C THR A 216 4.36 -24.98 -13.25
N LYS A 217 3.64 -25.87 -12.57
CA LYS A 217 3.20 -27.15 -13.14
C LYS A 217 2.28 -27.00 -14.36
N SER A 218 1.51 -25.90 -14.49
CA SER A 218 0.74 -25.60 -15.71
C SER A 218 1.60 -25.05 -16.86
N GLY A 219 2.86 -24.70 -16.58
CA GLY A 219 3.83 -24.22 -17.55
C GLY A 219 3.98 -22.71 -17.62
N LYS A 220 3.26 -21.94 -16.77
CA LYS A 220 3.47 -20.50 -16.61
C LYS A 220 4.87 -20.23 -16.07
N GLU A 221 5.59 -19.31 -16.71
CA GLU A 221 6.86 -18.79 -16.21
C GLU A 221 6.62 -17.59 -15.29
N VAL A 222 7.26 -17.61 -14.13
CA VAL A 222 7.20 -16.57 -13.10
C VAL A 222 8.60 -15.97 -12.96
N ALA A 223 8.72 -14.66 -13.13
CA ALA A 223 9.96 -13.95 -12.87
C ALA A 223 10.15 -13.76 -11.37
N LEU A 224 11.33 -14.09 -10.86
CA LEU A 224 11.68 -13.94 -9.45
C LEU A 224 12.73 -12.84 -9.28
N GLY A 225 12.51 -11.93 -8.34
CA GLY A 225 13.46 -10.89 -7.97
C GLY A 225 13.66 -10.84 -6.47
N ILE A 226 14.91 -10.83 -6.01
CA ILE A 226 15.23 -10.56 -4.60
C ILE A 226 16.12 -9.33 -4.55
N TYR A 227 15.69 -8.32 -3.81
CA TYR A 227 16.29 -7.00 -3.72
C TYR A 227 16.82 -6.75 -2.31
N SER A 228 17.90 -5.99 -2.21
CA SER A 228 18.45 -5.52 -0.92
C SER A 228 19.35 -4.29 -1.14
N GLU A 229 19.92 -3.75 -0.07
CA GLU A 229 21.08 -2.85 -0.20
C GLU A 229 22.23 -3.55 -0.93
N HIS A 230 22.94 -2.82 -1.80
CA HIS A 230 24.03 -3.36 -2.64
C HIS A 230 25.06 -4.23 -1.92
N LYS A 231 25.40 -3.87 -0.67
CA LYS A 231 26.40 -4.59 0.14
C LYS A 231 25.98 -6.01 0.56
N ASN A 232 24.71 -6.38 0.39
CA ASN A 232 24.14 -7.65 0.85
C ASN A 232 23.77 -8.59 -0.30
N VAL A 233 23.96 -8.18 -1.56
CA VAL A 233 23.50 -8.93 -2.74
C VAL A 233 24.13 -10.33 -2.82
N ASP A 234 25.36 -10.48 -2.34
CA ASP A 234 26.11 -11.73 -2.28
C ASP A 234 25.55 -12.76 -1.29
N GLN A 235 24.58 -12.36 -0.46
CA GLN A 235 23.96 -13.21 0.57
C GLN A 235 22.51 -13.61 0.22
N LEU A 236 22.06 -13.36 -1.01
CA LEU A 236 20.65 -13.55 -1.42
C LEU A 236 20.36 -14.93 -2.03
N ASP A 237 21.38 -15.70 -2.42
CA ASP A 237 21.21 -16.96 -3.15
C ASP A 237 20.38 -17.99 -2.38
N TRP A 238 20.58 -18.08 -1.06
CA TRP A 238 19.82 -19.02 -0.22
C TRP A 238 18.33 -18.66 -0.16
N ALA A 239 17.99 -17.37 -0.16
CA ALA A 239 16.60 -16.92 -0.19
C ALA A 239 15.93 -17.25 -1.53
N MET A 240 16.66 -17.10 -2.65
CA MET A 240 16.17 -17.47 -3.98
C MET A 240 15.88 -18.96 -4.10
N GLU A 241 16.78 -19.79 -3.57
CA GLU A 241 16.59 -21.24 -3.55
C GLU A 241 15.41 -21.63 -2.66
N SER A 242 15.30 -21.04 -1.47
CA SER A 242 14.19 -21.27 -0.54
C SER A 242 12.83 -20.88 -1.15
N LEU A 243 12.78 -19.77 -1.90
CA LEU A 243 11.57 -19.34 -2.61
C LEU A 243 11.14 -20.39 -3.64
N LYS A 244 12.06 -20.87 -4.49
CA LYS A 244 11.75 -21.91 -5.48
C LYS A 244 11.30 -23.20 -4.83
N GLN A 245 11.97 -23.64 -3.76
CA GLN A 245 11.56 -24.83 -3.01
C GLN A 245 10.16 -24.68 -2.41
N SER A 246 9.82 -23.49 -1.91
CA SER A 246 8.47 -23.19 -1.40
C SER A 246 7.41 -23.33 -2.49
N MET A 247 7.67 -22.76 -3.68
CA MET A 247 6.76 -22.88 -4.83
C MET A 247 6.57 -24.33 -5.28
N VAL A 248 7.66 -25.11 -5.40
CA VAL A 248 7.59 -26.54 -5.74
C VAL A 248 6.79 -27.32 -4.71
N TRP A 249 7.06 -27.07 -3.43
CA TRP A 249 6.44 -27.81 -2.35
C TRP A 249 4.93 -27.55 -2.29
N ASP A 250 4.49 -26.30 -2.47
CA ASP A 250 3.06 -25.95 -2.45
C ASP A 250 2.30 -26.59 -3.63
N GLU A 251 2.94 -26.64 -4.82
CA GLU A 251 2.39 -27.34 -5.98
C GLU A 251 2.27 -28.86 -5.74
N GLN A 252 3.28 -29.48 -5.12
CA GLN A 252 3.31 -30.92 -4.88
C GLN A 252 2.41 -31.35 -3.72
N ARG A 253 2.37 -30.55 -2.66
CA ARG A 253 1.71 -30.90 -1.40
C ARG A 253 0.25 -30.49 -1.39
N PHE A 254 -0.06 -29.30 -1.88
CA PHE A 254 -1.38 -28.69 -1.81
C PHE A 254 -2.01 -28.43 -3.17
N GLY A 255 -1.23 -28.55 -4.25
CA GLY A 255 -1.73 -28.34 -5.59
C GLY A 255 -1.90 -26.87 -5.97
N LEU A 256 -1.29 -25.95 -5.22
CA LEU A 256 -1.42 -24.50 -5.40
C LEU A 256 -0.32 -23.99 -6.35
N GLU A 257 -0.72 -23.26 -7.39
CA GLU A 257 0.19 -22.59 -8.31
C GLU A 257 0.19 -21.08 -8.08
N TYR A 258 1.33 -20.44 -8.32
CA TYR A 258 1.43 -18.99 -8.24
C TYR A 258 0.68 -18.29 -9.40
N ASP A 259 0.00 -17.19 -9.09
CA ASP A 259 -1.03 -16.59 -9.94
C ASP A 259 -0.60 -15.29 -10.63
N LEU A 260 0.51 -14.66 -10.22
CA LEU A 260 1.10 -13.46 -10.85
C LEU A 260 2.29 -13.80 -11.75
N ASP A 261 2.74 -12.83 -12.54
CA ASP A 261 3.85 -13.01 -13.50
C ASP A 261 5.22 -12.73 -12.85
N VAL A 262 5.21 -12.01 -11.73
CA VAL A 262 6.41 -11.65 -10.96
C VAL A 262 6.19 -11.96 -9.48
N PHE A 263 7.24 -12.44 -8.83
CA PHE A 263 7.34 -12.55 -7.37
C PHE A 263 8.60 -11.81 -6.91
N ASN A 264 8.41 -10.70 -6.19
CA ASN A 264 9.51 -9.92 -5.65
C ASN A 264 9.62 -10.09 -4.12
N ILE A 265 10.85 -10.17 -3.62
CA ILE A 265 11.19 -10.05 -2.20
C ILE A 265 12.12 -8.86 -2.04
N VAL A 266 11.87 -8.02 -1.04
CA VAL A 266 12.78 -6.93 -0.66
C VAL A 266 13.23 -7.14 0.79
N ALA A 267 14.54 -7.25 1.00
CA ALA A 267 15.14 -7.32 2.32
C ALA A 267 15.49 -5.91 2.83
N VAL A 268 14.92 -5.54 3.98
CA VAL A 268 15.08 -4.22 4.62
C VAL A 268 15.67 -4.36 6.02
N GLY A 269 16.53 -3.40 6.41
CA GLY A 269 17.21 -3.42 7.71
C GLY A 269 16.28 -3.13 8.88
N ASP A 270 15.53 -2.03 8.79
CA ASP A 270 14.55 -1.64 9.82
C ASP A 270 13.16 -2.17 9.46
N PHE A 271 12.75 -3.24 10.12
CA PHE A 271 11.43 -3.86 10.01
C PHE A 271 10.95 -4.32 11.39
N ASN A 272 9.76 -3.91 11.81
CA ASN A 272 9.21 -4.28 13.12
C ASN A 272 8.95 -5.80 13.24
N MET A 273 8.63 -6.46 12.13
CA MET A 273 8.30 -7.88 12.05
C MET A 273 9.44 -8.69 11.42
N GLY A 274 9.24 -10.00 11.25
CA GLY A 274 10.20 -10.84 10.51
C GLY A 274 10.04 -10.71 8.99
N ALA A 275 8.80 -10.77 8.51
CA ALA A 275 8.44 -10.64 7.11
C ALA A 275 6.97 -10.23 6.97
N MET A 276 6.59 -9.80 5.76
CA MET A 276 5.23 -9.42 5.37
C MET A 276 4.91 -9.95 3.98
N GLU A 277 3.74 -10.56 3.83
CA GLU A 277 3.28 -11.31 2.66
C GLU A 277 2.55 -10.47 1.60
N ASN A 278 2.91 -9.20 1.46
CA ASN A 278 2.23 -8.30 0.50
C ASN A 278 2.20 -8.93 -0.90
N LYS A 279 1.02 -8.98 -1.53
CA LYS A 279 0.78 -9.77 -2.74
C LYS A 279 1.78 -9.44 -3.86
N GLY A 280 2.69 -10.37 -4.15
CA GLY A 280 3.72 -10.26 -5.19
C GLY A 280 4.92 -9.36 -4.87
N LEU A 281 4.97 -8.74 -3.69
CA LEU A 281 6.06 -7.88 -3.22
C LEU A 281 6.28 -8.08 -1.72
N ASN A 282 6.81 -9.23 -1.33
CA ASN A 282 7.05 -9.50 0.08
C ASN A 282 8.19 -8.60 0.60
N ILE A 283 8.04 -8.12 1.83
CA ILE A 283 9.06 -7.31 2.51
C ILE A 283 9.55 -8.10 3.72
N PHE A 284 10.86 -8.29 3.83
CA PHE A 284 11.47 -9.10 4.86
C PHE A 284 12.49 -8.29 5.66
N ASN A 285 12.58 -8.57 6.96
CA ASN A 285 13.75 -8.18 7.74
C ASN A 285 14.98 -8.92 7.19
N THR A 286 16.11 -8.24 7.06
CA THR A 286 17.38 -8.85 6.59
C THR A 286 17.77 -10.09 7.40
N ALA A 287 17.46 -10.15 8.69
CA ALA A 287 17.72 -11.31 9.55
C ALA A 287 17.01 -12.61 9.09
N CYS A 288 15.97 -12.49 8.26
CA CYS A 288 15.22 -13.62 7.71
C CYS A 288 15.59 -13.95 6.25
N VAL A 289 16.54 -13.23 5.65
CA VAL A 289 16.91 -13.37 4.23
C VAL A 289 18.39 -13.65 4.05
N LEU A 290 19.25 -12.86 4.69
CA LEU A 290 20.68 -12.87 4.42
C LEU A 290 21.35 -14.11 5.04
N ALA A 291 22.06 -14.87 4.22
CA ALA A 291 22.88 -15.99 4.66
C ALA A 291 24.25 -15.95 3.95
N ALA A 292 25.31 -16.16 4.71
CA ALA A 292 26.70 -16.17 4.24
C ALA A 292 27.24 -17.59 4.05
#